data_AF-A0A536MS04-F1
#
_entry.id   AF-A0A536MS04-F1
#
_cell.length_a   1.000
_cell.length_b   1.000
_cell.length_c   1.000
_cell.angle_alpha   90.00
_cell.angle_beta   90.00
_cell.angle_gamma   90.00
#
_symmetry.space_group_name_H-M   'P 1'
#
loop_
_entity.id
_entity.type
_entity.pdbx_description
1 polymer ?
#
loop_
_entity_poly.entity_id
_entity_poly.type
_entity_poly.pdbx_seq_one_letter_code
_entity_poly.pdbx_strand_id
1 'polypeptide(L)'
;PYAETLFGERVYRSLLEVPDRIDLVDVFRPAADAPEIARQAAAIGAKALWLQEDIRSEEARRIAEAAGMEYVEDECTAVVASLYRLRKTAA
;
A
#
# COMPACT_ATOMS: atom_id res chain seq x y z
N PRO A 1 14.00 2.98 6.10
CA PRO A 1 14.32 4.22 5.32
C PRO A 1 15.54 4.96 5.89
N TYR A 2 16.44 5.44 5.04
CA TYR A 2 17.65 6.19 5.45
C TYR A 2 17.50 7.71 5.31
N ALA A 3 16.60 8.18 4.45
CA ALA A 3 16.29 9.60 4.27
C ALA A 3 15.19 10.04 5.25
N GLU A 4 15.22 11.32 5.63
CA GLU A 4 14.16 11.97 6.44
C GLU A 4 13.06 12.60 5.58
N THR A 5 13.40 12.98 4.33
CA THR A 5 12.48 13.63 3.37
C THR A 5 12.73 13.07 1.96
N LEU A 6 11.66 12.84 1.19
CA LEU A 6 11.71 12.46 -0.23
C LEU A 6 10.63 13.23 -1.00
N PHE A 7 11.00 13.84 -2.13
CA PHE A 7 10.07 14.61 -2.99
C PHE A 7 9.26 15.70 -2.26
N GLY A 8 9.80 16.25 -1.16
CA GLY A 8 9.13 17.25 -0.32
C GLY A 8 8.27 16.66 0.80
N GLU A 9 8.10 15.34 0.86
CA GLU A 9 7.31 14.63 1.86
C GLU A 9 8.19 14.04 2.96
N ARG A 10 7.69 14.04 4.20
CA ARG A 10 8.37 13.42 5.35
C ARG A 10 8.35 11.90 5.22
N VAL A 11 9.49 11.27 5.48
CA VAL A 11 9.62 9.81 5.52
C VAL A 11 9.36 9.31 6.94
N TYR A 12 8.42 8.40 7.08
CA TYR A 12 8.08 7.74 8.35
C TYR A 12 8.72 6.34 8.41
N ARG A 13 9.02 5.85 9.62
CA ARG A 13 9.66 4.54 9.80
C ARG A 13 8.67 3.39 9.75
N SER A 14 7.41 3.66 10.07
CA SER A 14 6.29 2.72 10.05
C SER A 14 5.02 3.42 9.58
N LEU A 15 4.01 2.65 9.15
CA LEU A 15 2.69 3.20 8.83
C LEU A 15 1.99 3.78 10.06
N LEU A 16 2.32 3.26 11.25
CA LEU A 16 1.75 3.67 12.53
C LEU A 16 2.14 5.11 12.95
N GLU A 17 3.21 5.65 12.37
CA GLU A 17 3.70 7.01 12.67
C GLU A 17 3.10 8.08 11.75
N VAL A 18 2.37 7.69 10.70
CA VAL A 18 1.77 8.62 9.76
C VAL A 18 0.56 9.28 10.43
N PRO A 19 0.52 10.62 10.57
CA PRO A 19 -0.57 11.30 11.28
C PRO A 19 -1.85 11.40 10.45
N ASP A 20 -1.73 11.32 9.13
CA ASP A 20 -2.83 11.46 8.19
C ASP A 20 -3.55 10.12 7.96
N ARG A 21 -4.83 10.22 7.56
CA ARG A 21 -5.60 9.05 7.16
C ARG A 21 -5.06 8.50 5.84
N ILE A 22 -4.74 7.20 5.83
CA ILE A 22 -4.30 6.50 4.63
C ILE A 22 -5.47 5.75 4.01
N ASP A 23 -5.76 6.00 2.74
CA ASP A 23 -6.77 5.25 1.99
C ASP A 23 -6.17 3.98 1.36
N LEU A 24 -4.98 4.10 0.75
CA LEU A 24 -4.30 3.03 0.03
C LEU A 24 -2.87 2.87 0.53
N VAL A 25 -2.47 1.64 0.84
CA VAL A 25 -1.08 1.27 1.10
C VAL A 25 -0.50 0.57 -0.13
N ASP A 26 0.36 1.27 -0.87
CA ASP A 26 1.03 0.77 -2.07
C ASP A 26 2.43 0.22 -1.74
N VAL A 27 2.65 -1.07 -1.98
CA VAL A 27 3.78 -1.82 -1.44
C VAL A 27 4.76 -2.23 -2.53
N PHE A 28 5.97 -1.66 -2.45
CA PHE A 28 7.14 -2.02 -3.26
C PHE A 28 8.16 -2.87 -2.48
N ARG A 29 7.84 -3.28 -1.25
CA ARG A 29 8.71 -4.12 -0.41
C ARG A 29 8.62 -5.59 -0.84
N PRO A 30 9.68 -6.39 -0.66
CA PRO A 30 9.65 -7.82 -0.99
C PRO A 30 8.48 -8.55 -0.31
N ALA A 31 7.98 -9.61 -0.96
CA ALA A 31 6.83 -10.40 -0.49
C ALA A 31 6.94 -10.89 0.98
N ALA A 32 8.17 -11.17 1.45
CA ALA A 32 8.42 -11.58 2.83
C ALA A 32 8.04 -10.50 3.88
N ASP A 33 8.06 -9.22 3.50
CA ASP A 33 7.70 -8.11 4.39
C ASP A 33 6.20 -7.79 4.34
N ALA A 34 5.49 -8.25 3.30
CA ALA A 34 4.09 -7.91 3.05
C ALA A 34 3.14 -8.25 4.23
N PRO A 35 3.29 -9.38 4.96
CA PRO A 35 2.41 -9.68 6.09
C PRO A 35 2.48 -8.65 7.21
N GLU A 36 3.68 -8.13 7.50
CA GLU A 36 3.84 -7.11 8.54
C GLU A 36 3.27 -5.76 8.11
N ILE A 37 3.46 -5.41 6.83
CA ILE A 37 2.87 -4.21 6.25
C ILE A 37 1.33 -4.31 6.29
N ALA A 38 0.76 -5.49 5.99
CA ALA A 38 -0.67 -5.72 6.07
C ALA A 38 -1.21 -5.53 7.50
N ARG A 39 -0.49 -6.00 8.53
CA ARG A 39 -0.86 -5.78 9.93
C ARG A 39 -0.87 -4.31 10.30
N GLN A 40 0.14 -3.56 9.88
CA GLN A 40 0.19 -2.12 10.15
C GLN A 40 -0.91 -1.36 9.39
N ALA A 41 -1.15 -1.72 8.12
CA ALA A 41 -2.24 -1.16 7.31
C ALA A 41 -3.61 -1.39 7.95
N ALA A 42 -3.86 -2.61 8.45
CA ALA A 42 -5.06 -2.94 9.21
C ALA A 42 -5.17 -2.10 10.51
N ALA A 43 -4.07 -1.96 11.25
CA ALA A 43 -4.05 -1.21 12.52
C ALA A 43 -4.36 0.28 12.34
N ILE A 44 -3.94 0.90 11.24
CA ILE A 44 -4.27 2.30 10.92
C ILE A 44 -5.63 2.47 10.23
N GLY A 45 -6.33 1.36 9.94
CA GLY A 45 -7.62 1.38 9.25
C GLY A 45 -7.55 1.87 7.81
N ALA A 46 -6.50 1.46 7.07
CA ALA A 46 -6.43 1.68 5.63
C ALA A 46 -7.62 1.01 4.91
N LYS A 47 -8.04 1.54 3.76
CA LYS A 47 -9.15 0.94 3.00
C LYS A 47 -8.69 -0.17 2.07
N ALA A 48 -7.48 -0.06 1.54
CA ALA A 48 -6.93 -1.01 0.58
C ALA A 48 -5.42 -1.26 0.79
N LEU A 49 -5.00 -2.48 0.52
CA LEU A 49 -3.60 -2.91 0.45
C LEU A 49 -3.29 -3.39 -0.97
N TRP A 50 -2.26 -2.82 -1.58
CA TRP A 50 -1.87 -3.13 -2.96
C TRP A 50 -0.41 -3.55 -3.01
N LEU A 51 -0.15 -4.80 -3.40
CA LEU A 51 1.20 -5.29 -3.65
C LEU A 51 1.51 -5.12 -5.14
N GLN A 52 2.61 -4.42 -5.43
CA GLN A 52 3.02 -4.14 -6.82
C GLN A 52 3.38 -5.42 -7.58
N GLU A 53 3.62 -5.26 -8.89
CA GLU A 53 4.03 -6.33 -9.80
C GLU A 53 5.16 -7.19 -9.21
N ASP A 54 5.06 -8.50 -9.41
CA ASP A 54 5.94 -9.55 -8.88
C ASP A 54 5.93 -9.74 -7.35
N ILE A 55 5.03 -9.08 -6.62
CA ILE A 55 4.88 -9.23 -5.17
C ILE A 55 3.55 -9.91 -4.86
N ARG A 56 3.62 -11.12 -4.28
CA ARG A 56 2.47 -11.94 -3.88
C ARG A 56 2.60 -12.42 -2.44
N SER A 57 1.51 -12.44 -1.68
CA SER A 57 1.53 -12.91 -0.29
C SER A 57 0.15 -13.36 0.20
N GLU A 58 -0.05 -14.67 0.31
CA GLU A 58 -1.28 -15.27 0.85
C GLU A 58 -1.55 -14.87 2.30
N GLU A 59 -0.50 -14.69 3.12
CA GLU A 59 -0.67 -14.23 4.50
C GLU A 59 -1.12 -12.75 4.54
N ALA A 60 -0.53 -11.88 3.72
CA ALA A 60 -0.97 -10.49 3.63
C ALA A 60 -2.43 -10.38 3.18
N ARG A 61 -2.83 -11.19 2.19
CA ARG A 61 -4.23 -11.29 1.73
C ARG A 61 -5.18 -11.64 2.88
N ARG A 62 -4.89 -12.71 3.63
CA ARG A 62 -5.72 -13.14 4.77
C ARG A 62 -5.85 -12.06 5.83
N ILE A 63 -4.76 -11.34 6.12
CA ILE A 63 -4.76 -10.24 7.09
C ILE A 63 -5.60 -9.06 6.59
N ALA A 64 -5.47 -8.70 5.31
CA ALA A 64 -6.23 -7.62 4.69
C ALA A 64 -7.73 -7.91 4.67
N GLU A 65 -8.13 -9.11 4.21
CA GLU A 65 -9.52 -9.55 4.18
C GLU A 65 -10.14 -9.61 5.57
N ALA A 66 -9.42 -10.13 6.57
CA ALA A 66 -9.89 -10.17 7.96
C ALA A 66 -10.09 -8.78 8.57
N ALA A 67 -9.32 -7.78 8.10
CA ALA A 67 -9.47 -6.38 8.49
C ALA A 67 -10.52 -5.63 7.65
N GLY A 68 -11.15 -6.28 6.66
CA GLY A 68 -12.12 -5.67 5.76
C GLY A 68 -11.51 -4.72 4.72
N MET A 69 -10.21 -4.84 4.44
CA MET A 69 -9.52 -4.06 3.40
C MET A 69 -9.70 -4.72 2.03
N GLU A 70 -9.78 -3.90 0.98
CA GLU A 70 -9.58 -4.38 -0.39
C GLU A 70 -8.13 -4.83 -0.59
N TYR A 71 -7.91 -5.90 -1.36
CA TYR A 71 -6.58 -6.47 -1.56
C TYR A 71 -6.30 -6.71 -3.05
N VAL A 72 -5.13 -6.24 -3.50
CA VAL A 72 -4.58 -6.50 -4.83
C VAL A 72 -3.14 -6.97 -4.69
N GLU A 73 -2.72 -7.92 -5.51
CA GLU A 73 -1.33 -8.37 -5.61
C GLU A 73 -0.94 -8.59 -7.06
N ASP A 74 0.37 -8.53 -7.33
CA ASP A 74 0.95 -8.78 -8.66
C ASP A 74 0.43 -7.86 -9.77
N GLU A 75 0.14 -6.61 -9.43
CA GLU A 75 -0.39 -5.62 -10.38
C GLU A 75 0.31 -4.28 -10.17
N CYS A 76 0.70 -3.59 -11.25
CA CYS A 76 1.27 -2.25 -11.14
C CYS A 76 0.16 -1.17 -11.23
N THR A 77 0.09 -0.29 -10.23
CA THR A 77 -0.91 0.81 -10.18
C THR A 77 -0.86 1.72 -11.42
N ALA A 78 0.33 1.99 -11.96
CA ALA A 78 0.49 2.81 -13.17
C ALA A 78 -0.05 2.11 -14.44
N VAL A 79 0.19 0.80 -14.57
CA VAL A 79 -0.29 -0.01 -15.70
C VAL A 79 -1.82 -0.12 -15.66
N VAL A 80 -2.38 -0.47 -14.50
CA VAL A 80 -3.83 -0.53 -14.29
C VAL A 80 -4.47 0.82 -14.61
N ALA A 81 -3.93 1.92 -14.10
CA ALA A 81 -4.43 3.26 -14.41
C ALA A 81 -4.42 3.55 -15.91
N SER A 82 -3.36 3.18 -16.62
CA SER A 82 -3.24 3.34 -18.09
C SER A 82 -4.27 2.50 -18.85
N LEU A 83 -4.42 1.22 -18.51
CA LEU A 83 -5.34 0.29 -19.16
C LEU A 83 -6.80 0.77 -19.06
N TYR A 84 -7.19 1.23 -17.87
CA TYR A 84 -8.54 1.76 -17.63
C TYR A 84 -8.68 3.24 -17.98
N ARG A 85 -7.63 3.87 -18.53
CA ARG A 85 -7.59 5.30 -18.88
C ARG A 85 -8.00 6.18 -17.69
N LEU A 86 -7.63 5.78 -16.48
CA LEU A 86 -7.84 6.57 -15.27
C LEU A 86 -6.96 7.81 -15.36
N ARG A 87 -7.61 8.97 -15.43
CA ARG A 87 -6.94 10.26 -15.43
C ARG A 87 -7.39 11.01 -14.19
N LYS A 88 -6.45 11.64 -13.50
CA LYS A 88 -6.80 12.65 -12.50
C LYS A 88 -7.47 13.79 -13.24
N THR A 89 -8.76 14.00 -13.00
CA THR A 89 -9.43 15.22 -13.46
C THR A 89 -8.71 16.39 -12.81
N ALA A 90 -8.36 17.41 -13.58
CA ALA A 90 -7.87 18.65 -12.98
C ALA A 90 -8.95 19.17 -12.02
N ALA A 91 -8.56 19.40 -10.77
CA ALA A 91 -9.41 20.06 -9.79
C ALA A 91 -9.54 21.55 -10.13
#